data_AF-A0A661V2R6-F1
#
_entry.id   AF-A0A661V2R6-F1
#
_cell.length_a   1.000
_cell.length_b   1.000
_cell.length_c   1.000
_cell.angle_alpha   90.00
_cell.angle_beta   90.00
_cell.angle_gamma   90.00
#
_symmetry.space_group_name_H-M   'P 1'
#
loop_
_entity.id
_entity.type
_entity.pdbx_description
1 polymer ?
#
loop_
_entity_poly.entity_id
_entity_poly.type
_entity_poly.pdbx_seq_one_letter_code
_entity_poly.pdbx_strand_id
1 'polypeptide(L)'
;QLVRPGTPVLTGYIPGVADMRSGGYLGGAVEFGMMQAAAAQLAHFYGVPIYGSGGMSDSKVPDAQTGYEKMVTLLLAAMGGCNYIHHAIGMITNMSAASLEQAVIDDEIVGMAMRVLRGVEVTEGSVAQAVAAIQRVGPGGHYLMDDHTVRFMRSELFYPPLAHRQNRAAWEESGKRDARARAVARVETLLREHESPGLPSRVDRAIRARFHILL
;
A
#
# COMPACT_ATOMS: atom_id res chain seq x y z
N GLN A 1 -24.54 8.92 -18.32
CA GLN A 1 -24.51 9.14 -19.78
C GLN A 1 -25.84 9.70 -20.32
N LEU A 2 -27.02 9.29 -19.82
CA LEU A 2 -28.32 9.84 -20.25
C LEU A 2 -28.51 11.33 -19.90
N VAL A 3 -28.09 11.78 -18.71
CA VAL A 3 -28.20 13.20 -18.31
C VAL A 3 -27.25 14.08 -19.14
N ARG A 4 -25.99 13.68 -19.23
CA ARG A 4 -24.96 14.35 -20.03
C ARG A 4 -23.94 13.31 -20.55
N PRO A 5 -23.95 13.01 -21.87
CA PRO A 5 -22.94 12.15 -22.48
C PRO A 5 -21.52 12.68 -22.26
N GLY A 6 -20.57 11.79 -22.00
CA GLY A 6 -19.18 12.11 -21.73
C GLY A 6 -18.87 12.53 -20.29
N THR A 7 -19.85 12.52 -19.38
CA THR A 7 -19.58 12.78 -17.95
C THR A 7 -18.66 11.69 -17.39
N PRO A 8 -17.54 12.04 -16.73
CA PRO A 8 -16.65 11.06 -16.10
C PRO A 8 -17.38 10.27 -15.03
N VAL A 9 -17.19 8.95 -15.05
CA VAL A 9 -17.77 8.02 -14.07
C VAL A 9 -16.72 6.99 -13.67
N LEU A 10 -16.85 6.48 -12.45
CA LEU A 10 -16.13 5.31 -11.96
C LEU A 10 -17.14 4.21 -11.72
N THR A 11 -16.81 2.98 -12.09
CA THR A 11 -17.58 1.81 -11.63
C THR A 11 -17.18 1.53 -10.18
N GLY A 12 -18.16 1.46 -9.28
CA GLY A 12 -17.93 1.14 -7.88
C GLY A 12 -18.39 -0.28 -7.59
N TYR A 13 -17.45 -1.15 -7.22
CA TYR A 13 -17.75 -2.49 -6.73
C TYR A 13 -17.25 -2.58 -5.30
N ILE A 14 -18.15 -2.89 -4.36
CA ILE A 14 -17.82 -3.22 -2.98
C ILE A 14 -18.42 -4.59 -2.71
N PRO A 15 -17.77 -5.67 -3.16
CA PRO A 15 -18.21 -7.02 -2.86
C PRO A 15 -18.14 -7.23 -1.35
N GLY A 16 -19.07 -8.00 -0.80
CA GLY A 16 -19.09 -8.29 0.63
C GLY A 16 -19.13 -9.79 0.85
N VAL A 17 -18.38 -10.25 1.84
CA VAL A 17 -18.53 -11.59 2.38
C VAL A 17 -19.20 -11.45 3.73
N ALA A 18 -20.25 -12.25 3.97
CA ALA A 18 -20.85 -12.36 5.28
C ALA A 18 -20.16 -13.49 6.05
N ASP A 19 -19.76 -13.24 7.28
CA ASP A 19 -19.37 -14.30 8.21
C ASP A 19 -20.59 -15.17 8.49
N MET A 20 -20.55 -16.44 8.11
CA MET A 20 -21.73 -17.32 8.19
C MET A 20 -22.16 -17.66 9.62
N ARG A 21 -21.35 -17.34 10.64
CA ARG A 21 -21.70 -17.58 12.05
C ARG A 21 -22.38 -16.37 12.69
N SER A 22 -21.95 -15.18 12.33
CA SER A 22 -22.39 -13.92 12.96
C SER A 22 -23.25 -13.04 12.04
N GLY A 23 -23.25 -13.29 10.74
CA GLY A 23 -23.82 -12.40 9.73
C GLY A 23 -23.04 -11.10 9.52
N GLY A 24 -21.89 -10.95 10.19
CA GLY A 24 -21.06 -9.76 10.10
C GLY A 24 -20.39 -9.59 8.74
N TYR A 25 -20.11 -8.35 8.36
CA TYR A 25 -19.32 -8.06 7.17
C TYR A 25 -17.84 -8.44 7.39
N LEU A 26 -17.28 -9.14 6.41
CA LEU A 26 -15.86 -9.50 6.33
C LEU A 26 -15.20 -8.78 5.17
N GLY A 27 -14.35 -7.81 5.49
CA GLY A 27 -13.55 -7.07 4.53
C GLY A 27 -12.14 -7.62 4.35
N GLY A 28 -11.61 -8.31 5.36
CA GLY A 28 -10.27 -8.90 5.35
C GLY A 28 -10.21 -10.27 4.67
N ALA A 29 -11.36 -10.87 4.34
CA ALA A 29 -11.46 -12.15 3.66
C ALA A 29 -10.76 -12.12 2.28
N VAL A 30 -10.09 -13.22 1.91
CA VAL A 30 -9.36 -13.29 0.63
C VAL A 30 -10.30 -13.18 -0.58
N GLU A 31 -11.52 -13.70 -0.45
CA GLU A 31 -12.57 -13.62 -1.45
C GLU A 31 -12.91 -12.18 -1.79
N PHE A 32 -12.79 -11.25 -0.83
CA PHE A 32 -12.94 -9.83 -1.08
C PHE A 32 -11.93 -9.33 -2.13
N GLY A 33 -10.65 -9.66 -1.96
CA GLY A 33 -9.59 -9.31 -2.91
C GLY A 33 -9.79 -9.98 -4.27
N MET A 34 -10.22 -11.24 -4.31
CA MET A 34 -10.51 -11.97 -5.55
C MET A 34 -11.66 -11.32 -6.33
N MET A 35 -12.76 -10.98 -5.64
CA MET A 35 -13.89 -10.30 -6.26
C MET A 35 -13.50 -8.91 -6.77
N GLN A 36 -12.62 -8.21 -6.06
CA GLN A 36 -12.07 -6.93 -6.52
C GLN A 36 -11.24 -7.06 -7.79
N ALA A 37 -10.41 -8.09 -7.90
CA ALA A 37 -9.67 -8.37 -9.13
C ALA A 37 -10.61 -8.70 -10.31
N ALA A 38 -11.65 -9.49 -10.07
CA ALA A 38 -12.67 -9.79 -11.09
C ALA A 38 -13.47 -8.53 -11.50
N ALA A 39 -13.84 -7.69 -10.54
CA ALA A 39 -14.52 -6.43 -10.79
C ALA A 39 -13.67 -5.49 -11.66
N ALA A 40 -12.35 -5.44 -11.42
CA ALA A 40 -11.44 -4.65 -12.25
C ALA A 40 -11.44 -5.14 -13.71
N GLN A 41 -11.42 -6.46 -13.94
CA GLN A 41 -11.52 -7.01 -15.30
C GLN A 41 -12.85 -6.64 -15.98
N LEU A 42 -13.97 -6.67 -15.24
CA LEU A 42 -15.27 -6.21 -15.76
C LEU A 42 -15.24 -4.72 -16.12
N ALA A 43 -14.65 -3.89 -15.26
CA ALA A 43 -14.52 -2.46 -15.51
C ALA A 43 -13.71 -2.16 -16.78
N HIS A 44 -12.59 -2.88 -16.97
CA HIS A 44 -11.78 -2.81 -18.19
C HIS A 44 -12.55 -3.27 -19.43
N PHE A 45 -13.36 -4.35 -19.32
CA PHE A 45 -14.22 -4.80 -20.41
C PHE A 45 -15.22 -3.73 -20.85
N TYR A 46 -15.81 -2.99 -19.91
CA TYR A 46 -16.72 -1.89 -20.21
C TYR A 46 -16.03 -0.57 -20.57
N GLY A 47 -14.70 -0.50 -20.51
CA GLY A 47 -13.93 0.71 -20.80
C GLY A 47 -14.17 1.85 -19.80
N VAL A 48 -14.49 1.52 -18.55
CA VAL A 48 -14.75 2.51 -17.49
C VAL A 48 -13.80 2.27 -16.32
N PRO A 49 -13.12 3.29 -15.76
CA PRO A 49 -12.22 3.08 -14.63
C PRO A 49 -12.97 2.59 -13.39
N ILE A 50 -12.30 1.78 -12.57
CA ILE A 50 -12.87 1.23 -11.34
C ILE A 50 -12.43 2.01 -10.10
N TYR A 51 -13.42 2.34 -9.28
CA TYR A 51 -13.30 2.59 -7.85
C TYR A 51 -13.37 1.23 -7.14
N GLY A 52 -12.22 0.72 -6.77
CA GLY A 52 -12.07 -0.54 -6.04
C GLY A 52 -11.70 -0.30 -4.58
N SER A 53 -11.85 -1.33 -3.77
CA SER A 53 -11.38 -1.41 -2.39
C SER A 53 -10.19 -2.36 -2.28
N GLY A 54 -9.35 -2.15 -1.30
CA GLY A 54 -8.26 -3.06 -0.97
C GLY A 54 -7.60 -2.64 0.34
N GLY A 55 -6.70 -3.48 0.87
CA GLY A 55 -6.05 -3.20 2.15
C GLY A 55 -7.05 -3.20 3.28
N MET A 56 -7.89 -4.23 3.38
CA MET A 56 -8.93 -4.34 4.39
C MET A 56 -8.57 -5.40 5.43
N SER A 57 -9.07 -5.22 6.65
CA SER A 57 -8.91 -6.18 7.73
C SER A 57 -10.08 -6.16 8.71
N ASP A 58 -10.40 -7.33 9.23
CA ASP A 58 -11.40 -7.57 10.26
C ASP A 58 -10.78 -7.62 11.68
N SER A 59 -9.46 -7.43 11.77
CA SER A 59 -8.74 -7.35 13.04
C SER A 59 -9.12 -6.09 13.82
N LYS A 60 -9.05 -6.21 15.16
CA LYS A 60 -9.37 -5.12 16.09
C LYS A 60 -8.18 -4.22 16.37
N VAL A 61 -6.97 -4.70 16.10
CA VAL A 61 -5.72 -4.02 16.42
C VAL A 61 -4.67 -4.29 15.34
N PRO A 62 -3.70 -3.40 15.17
CA PRO A 62 -2.55 -3.60 14.29
C PRO A 62 -1.68 -4.78 14.74
N ASP A 63 -1.97 -5.96 14.18
CA ASP A 63 -1.36 -7.23 14.53
C ASP A 63 -1.04 -8.06 13.28
N ALA A 64 -0.68 -9.33 13.47
CA ALA A 64 -0.42 -10.25 12.37
C ALA A 64 -1.63 -10.40 11.44
N GLN A 65 -2.86 -10.44 11.98
CA GLN A 65 -4.08 -10.51 11.19
C GLN A 65 -4.21 -9.33 10.25
N THR A 66 -4.03 -8.11 10.78
CA THR A 66 -4.07 -6.91 9.95
C THR A 66 -3.04 -6.94 8.84
N GLY A 67 -1.82 -7.41 9.14
CA GLY A 67 -0.75 -7.52 8.14
C GLY A 67 -1.10 -8.41 6.96
N TYR A 68 -1.54 -9.66 7.19
CA TYR A 68 -1.80 -10.58 6.09
C TYR A 68 -3.10 -10.29 5.34
N GLU A 69 -4.18 -9.88 6.03
CA GLU A 69 -5.47 -9.57 5.39
C GLU A 69 -5.36 -8.33 4.49
N LYS A 70 -4.69 -7.29 4.99
CA LYS A 70 -4.48 -6.09 4.18
C LYS A 70 -3.57 -6.35 2.99
N MET A 71 -2.46 -7.07 3.19
CA MET A 71 -1.54 -7.36 2.10
C MET A 71 -2.22 -8.18 1.00
N VAL A 72 -2.97 -9.23 1.34
CA VAL A 72 -3.61 -10.09 0.32
C VAL A 72 -4.72 -9.35 -0.43
N THR A 73 -5.59 -8.62 0.29
CA THR A 73 -6.70 -7.90 -0.34
C THR A 73 -6.19 -6.74 -1.19
N LEU A 74 -5.19 -5.99 -0.72
CA LEU A 74 -4.59 -4.90 -1.49
C LEU A 74 -3.89 -5.41 -2.75
N LEU A 75 -3.05 -6.45 -2.61
CA LEU A 75 -2.26 -6.94 -3.73
C LEU A 75 -3.15 -7.53 -4.83
N LEU A 76 -4.22 -8.26 -4.47
CA LEU A 76 -5.17 -8.78 -5.45
C LEU A 76 -5.91 -7.64 -6.19
N ALA A 77 -6.38 -6.62 -5.47
CA ALA A 77 -7.02 -5.46 -6.09
C ALA A 77 -6.05 -4.71 -7.02
N ALA A 78 -4.82 -4.50 -6.57
CA ALA A 78 -3.75 -3.84 -7.33
C ALA A 78 -3.38 -4.62 -8.59
N MET A 79 -3.04 -5.91 -8.46
CA MET A 79 -2.67 -6.77 -9.60
C MET A 79 -3.85 -7.05 -10.54
N GLY A 80 -5.09 -6.99 -10.04
CA GLY A 80 -6.30 -7.04 -10.86
C GLY A 80 -6.50 -5.80 -11.74
N GLY A 81 -5.74 -4.73 -11.51
CA GLY A 81 -5.79 -3.51 -12.30
C GLY A 81 -6.82 -2.50 -11.82
N CYS A 82 -7.09 -2.43 -10.51
CA CYS A 82 -7.92 -1.35 -9.96
C CYS A 82 -7.28 0.02 -10.22
N ASN A 83 -8.05 0.99 -10.75
CA ASN A 83 -7.53 2.33 -11.04
C ASN A 83 -7.44 3.21 -9.80
N TYR A 84 -8.42 3.09 -8.90
CA TYR A 84 -8.47 3.80 -7.63
C TYR A 84 -8.77 2.78 -6.53
N ILE A 85 -7.87 2.62 -5.57
CA ILE A 85 -8.04 1.69 -4.44
C ILE A 85 -8.31 2.51 -3.18
N HIS A 86 -9.54 2.41 -2.67
CA HIS A 86 -9.94 3.05 -1.42
C HIS A 86 -9.75 2.13 -0.21
N HIS A 87 -9.82 2.71 0.98
CA HIS A 87 -9.62 2.04 2.29
C HIS A 87 -8.23 1.43 2.54
N ALA A 88 -7.30 1.56 1.59
CA ALA A 88 -5.97 0.96 1.67
C ALA A 88 -5.14 1.37 2.90
N ILE A 89 -5.45 2.52 3.52
CA ILE A 89 -4.66 3.11 4.60
C ILE A 89 -5.53 3.38 5.85
N GLY A 90 -5.08 2.91 7.00
CA GLY A 90 -5.56 3.23 8.35
C GLY A 90 -6.80 2.47 8.80
N MET A 91 -7.62 1.94 7.89
CA MET A 91 -8.88 1.27 8.23
C MET A 91 -8.63 -0.09 8.92
N ILE A 92 -9.31 -0.33 10.05
CA ILE A 92 -9.34 -1.59 10.80
C ILE A 92 -10.78 -1.93 11.20
N THR A 93 -10.98 -3.03 11.92
CA THR A 93 -12.28 -3.46 12.46
C THR A 93 -13.37 -3.38 11.40
N ASN A 94 -13.24 -4.13 10.31
CA ASN A 94 -14.25 -4.21 9.24
C ASN A 94 -14.83 -2.84 8.81
N MET A 95 -13.95 -1.84 8.69
CA MET A 95 -14.22 -0.44 8.31
C MET A 95 -14.90 0.43 9.38
N SER A 96 -15.06 -0.06 10.61
CA SER A 96 -15.69 0.69 11.71
C SER A 96 -14.73 1.58 12.50
N ALA A 97 -13.43 1.47 12.30
CA ALA A 97 -12.44 2.34 12.94
C ALA A 97 -11.22 2.61 12.04
N ALA A 98 -10.48 3.66 12.39
CA ALA A 98 -9.21 4.02 11.79
C ALA A 98 -8.11 4.10 12.86
N SER A 99 -6.91 3.65 12.52
CA SER A 99 -5.73 3.66 13.39
C SER A 99 -4.58 4.38 12.69
N LEU A 100 -3.95 5.31 13.39
CA LEU A 100 -2.81 6.06 12.88
C LEU A 100 -1.57 5.16 12.74
N GLU A 101 -1.34 4.28 13.71
CA GLU A 101 -0.22 3.35 13.61
C GLU A 101 -0.46 2.30 12.50
N GLN A 102 -1.72 1.94 12.24
CA GLN A 102 -2.04 1.14 11.06
C GLN A 102 -1.81 1.91 9.77
N ALA A 103 -2.11 3.20 9.71
CA ALA A 103 -1.85 4.02 8.52
C ALA A 103 -0.36 4.03 8.15
N VAL A 104 0.55 4.05 9.15
CA VAL A 104 1.99 3.93 8.93
C VAL A 104 2.40 2.54 8.44
N ILE A 105 1.80 1.48 8.98
CA ILE A 105 2.05 0.11 8.50
C ILE A 105 1.55 -0.05 7.06
N ASP A 106 0.38 0.52 6.77
CA ASP A 106 -0.24 0.45 5.45
C ASP A 106 0.54 1.20 4.39
N ASP A 107 1.21 2.30 4.73
CA ASP A 107 2.13 2.99 3.82
C ASP A 107 3.25 2.05 3.32
N GLU A 108 3.81 1.21 4.20
CA GLU A 108 4.78 0.20 3.81
C GLU A 108 4.15 -0.92 2.96
N ILE A 109 2.96 -1.41 3.32
CA ILE A 109 2.21 -2.42 2.55
C ILE A 109 1.88 -1.91 1.14
N VAL A 110 1.44 -0.65 1.02
CA VAL A 110 1.20 0.02 -0.26
C VAL A 110 2.50 0.15 -1.04
N GLY A 111 3.61 0.55 -0.39
CA GLY A 111 4.93 0.59 -1.02
C GLY A 111 5.37 -0.77 -1.59
N MET A 112 5.09 -1.86 -0.87
CA MET A 112 5.32 -3.22 -1.36
C MET A 112 4.46 -3.55 -2.57
N ALA A 113 3.16 -3.25 -2.54
CA ALA A 113 2.26 -3.47 -3.68
C ALA A 113 2.70 -2.66 -4.91
N MET A 114 3.11 -1.39 -4.72
CA MET A 114 3.65 -0.54 -5.78
C MET A 114 4.94 -1.12 -6.37
N ARG A 115 5.83 -1.68 -5.54
CA ARG A 115 7.01 -2.39 -6.03
C ARG A 115 6.64 -3.61 -6.86
N VAL A 116 5.63 -4.39 -6.45
CA VAL A 116 5.14 -5.53 -7.24
C VAL A 116 4.59 -5.06 -8.58
N LEU A 117 3.80 -3.99 -8.61
CA LEU A 117 3.24 -3.43 -9.85
C LEU A 117 4.31 -2.88 -10.81
N ARG A 118 5.45 -2.39 -10.32
CA ARG A 118 6.60 -2.04 -11.19
C ARG A 118 7.11 -3.26 -11.98
N GLY A 119 6.91 -4.47 -11.48
CA GLY A 119 7.33 -5.71 -12.14
C GLY A 119 8.85 -5.90 -12.15
N VAL A 120 9.32 -6.71 -13.10
CA VAL A 120 10.74 -6.95 -13.34
C VAL A 120 11.12 -6.29 -14.66
N GLU A 121 12.03 -5.33 -14.61
CA GLU A 121 12.49 -4.61 -15.79
C GLU A 121 13.49 -5.45 -16.58
N VAL A 122 13.09 -5.87 -17.77
CA VAL A 122 13.91 -6.70 -18.66
C VAL A 122 14.17 -5.92 -19.95
N THR A 123 15.40 -5.48 -20.12
CA THR A 123 15.91 -4.84 -21.35
C THR A 123 17.18 -5.55 -21.78
N GLU A 124 17.56 -5.44 -23.06
CA GLU A 124 18.84 -5.98 -23.53
C GLU A 124 20.02 -5.46 -22.72
N GLY A 125 20.00 -4.17 -22.36
CA GLY A 125 21.03 -3.53 -21.56
C GLY A 125 21.08 -3.99 -20.10
N SER A 126 19.93 -4.23 -19.45
CA SER A 126 19.90 -4.76 -18.07
C SER A 126 20.37 -6.20 -18.02
N VAL A 127 19.96 -7.02 -19.00
CA VAL A 127 20.40 -8.42 -19.12
C VAL A 127 21.90 -8.51 -19.38
N ALA A 128 22.44 -7.72 -20.33
CA ALA A 128 23.87 -7.74 -20.65
C ALA A 128 24.73 -7.37 -19.43
N GLN A 129 24.34 -6.34 -18.67
CA GLN A 129 25.04 -5.93 -17.44
C GLN A 129 24.99 -7.01 -16.36
N ALA A 130 23.83 -7.65 -16.17
CA ALA A 130 23.68 -8.73 -15.20
C ALA A 130 24.52 -9.96 -15.58
N VAL A 131 24.50 -10.38 -16.85
CA VAL A 131 25.34 -11.49 -17.35
C VAL A 131 26.83 -11.20 -17.19
N ALA A 132 27.27 -9.97 -17.49
CA ALA A 132 28.65 -9.57 -17.30
C ALA A 132 29.06 -9.62 -15.82
N ALA A 133 28.19 -9.22 -14.90
CA ALA A 133 28.44 -9.36 -13.47
C ALA A 133 28.56 -10.83 -13.06
N ILE A 134 27.68 -11.71 -13.56
CA ILE A 134 27.71 -13.14 -13.27
C ILE A 134 29.02 -13.79 -13.72
N GLN A 135 29.46 -13.49 -14.94
CA GLN A 135 30.72 -14.00 -15.49
C GLN A 135 31.94 -13.46 -14.73
N ARG A 136 31.92 -12.18 -14.35
CA ARG A 136 33.01 -11.53 -13.63
C ARG A 136 33.20 -12.09 -12.22
N VAL A 137 32.11 -12.29 -11.48
CA VAL A 137 32.16 -12.82 -10.10
C VAL A 137 32.51 -14.31 -10.09
N GLY A 138 31.92 -15.08 -11.00
CA GLY A 138 32.22 -16.50 -11.16
C GLY A 138 31.76 -17.40 -10.00
N PRO A 139 32.00 -18.72 -10.10
CA PRO A 139 31.59 -19.69 -9.08
C PRO A 139 32.25 -19.46 -7.73
N GLY A 140 31.47 -19.51 -6.65
CA GLY A 140 31.95 -19.33 -5.28
C GLY A 140 32.19 -17.88 -4.85
N GLY A 141 32.04 -16.90 -5.77
CA GLY A 141 32.11 -15.48 -5.45
C GLY A 141 30.83 -14.91 -4.86
N HIS A 142 30.86 -13.61 -4.49
CA HIS A 142 29.71 -12.87 -4.00
C HIS A 142 29.61 -11.48 -4.65
N TYR A 143 28.39 -10.95 -4.76
CA TYR A 143 28.12 -9.70 -5.48
C TYR A 143 28.08 -8.46 -4.59
N LEU A 144 28.30 -8.59 -3.28
CA LEU A 144 28.07 -7.51 -2.31
C LEU A 144 28.80 -6.20 -2.64
N MET A 145 30.04 -6.31 -3.12
CA MET A 145 30.89 -5.17 -3.50
C MET A 145 31.03 -4.99 -5.01
N ASP A 146 30.25 -5.73 -5.81
CA ASP A 146 30.31 -5.61 -7.27
C ASP A 146 29.63 -4.32 -7.73
N ASP A 147 30.22 -3.66 -8.73
CA ASP A 147 29.71 -2.40 -9.29
C ASP A 147 28.25 -2.49 -9.75
N HIS A 148 27.83 -3.66 -10.26
CA HIS A 148 26.45 -3.91 -10.64
C HIS A 148 25.52 -3.77 -9.42
N THR A 149 25.88 -4.39 -8.30
CA THR A 149 25.08 -4.30 -7.07
C THR A 149 24.99 -2.87 -6.58
N VAL A 150 26.11 -2.15 -6.49
CA VAL A 150 26.13 -0.76 -6.03
C VAL A 150 25.25 0.12 -6.91
N ARG A 151 25.29 -0.10 -8.23
CA ARG A 151 24.49 0.64 -9.22
C ARG A 151 22.99 0.40 -9.08
N PHE A 152 22.57 -0.85 -8.93
CA PHE A 152 21.15 -1.23 -9.05
C PHE A 152 20.43 -1.47 -7.72
N MET A 153 21.14 -1.67 -6.60
CA MET A 153 20.49 -2.04 -5.34
C MET A 153 19.43 -1.03 -4.90
N ARG A 154 19.66 0.27 -5.11
CA ARG A 154 18.74 1.35 -4.69
C ARG A 154 17.56 1.57 -5.64
N SER A 155 17.68 1.19 -6.92
CA SER A 155 16.60 1.32 -7.90
C SER A 155 15.74 0.06 -7.99
N GLU A 156 16.33 -1.11 -7.79
CA GLU A 156 15.65 -2.39 -8.00
C GLU A 156 15.05 -3.00 -6.74
N LEU A 157 15.62 -2.71 -5.56
CA LEU A 157 15.13 -3.27 -4.30
C LEU A 157 14.19 -2.30 -3.57
N PHE A 158 13.18 -2.85 -2.91
CA PHE A 158 12.35 -2.08 -1.99
C PHE A 158 12.99 -2.05 -0.60
N TYR A 159 13.24 -0.83 -0.10
CA TYR A 159 13.75 -0.56 1.24
C TYR A 159 12.58 -0.12 2.13
N PRO A 160 12.03 -1.02 2.95
CA PRO A 160 10.91 -0.72 3.84
C PRO A 160 11.31 0.32 4.89
N PRO A 161 10.52 1.39 5.08
CA PRO A 161 10.82 2.41 6.09
C PRO A 161 10.54 1.94 7.54
N LEU A 162 9.71 0.91 7.74
CA LEU A 162 9.24 0.44 9.04
C LEU A 162 9.79 -0.95 9.42
N ALA A 163 9.99 -1.85 8.46
CA ALA A 163 10.45 -3.21 8.75
C ALA A 163 11.88 -3.25 9.33
N HIS A 164 12.06 -4.03 10.40
CA HIS A 164 13.38 -4.25 11.00
C HIS A 164 14.05 -5.48 10.36
N ARG A 165 15.06 -5.24 9.51
CA ARG A 165 15.78 -6.30 8.78
C ARG A 165 17.14 -6.69 9.37
N GLN A 166 17.57 -6.04 10.46
CA GLN A 166 18.84 -6.39 11.10
C GLN A 166 18.72 -7.69 11.90
N ASN A 167 19.86 -8.23 12.32
CA ASN A 167 19.91 -9.47 13.09
C ASN A 167 19.22 -9.33 14.46
N ARG A 168 19.01 -10.47 15.14
CA ARG A 168 18.31 -10.51 16.43
C ARG A 168 19.01 -9.70 17.52
N ALA A 169 20.34 -9.73 17.59
CA ALA A 169 21.08 -8.98 18.62
C ALA A 169 20.81 -7.48 18.49
N ALA A 170 20.85 -6.92 17.28
CA ALA A 170 20.52 -5.53 17.02
C ALA A 170 19.05 -5.18 17.31
N TRP A 171 18.12 -6.12 17.03
CA TRP A 171 16.72 -5.95 17.42
C TRP A 171 16.54 -5.90 18.95
N GLU A 172 17.28 -6.74 19.68
CA GLU A 172 17.25 -6.76 21.14
C GLU A 172 17.84 -5.47 21.75
N GLU A 173 18.95 -4.98 21.19
CA GLU A 173 19.61 -3.73 21.59
C GLU A 173 18.75 -2.50 21.28
N SER A 174 17.99 -2.51 20.17
CA SER A 174 17.04 -1.44 19.82
C SER A 174 15.71 -1.50 20.60
N GLY A 175 15.63 -2.30 21.66
CA GLY A 175 14.50 -2.32 22.59
C GLY A 175 13.38 -3.29 22.21
N LYS A 176 13.65 -4.29 21.37
CA LYS A 176 12.72 -5.40 21.08
C LYS A 176 11.35 -4.94 20.56
N ARG A 177 11.31 -3.82 19.85
CA ARG A 177 10.06 -3.23 19.35
C ARG A 177 9.49 -4.09 18.24
N ASP A 178 8.21 -4.44 18.34
CA ASP A 178 7.46 -5.06 17.25
C ASP A 178 7.08 -4.03 16.17
N ALA A 179 6.39 -4.47 15.11
CA ALA A 179 5.99 -3.58 14.02
C ALA A 179 5.05 -2.46 14.48
N ARG A 180 4.12 -2.76 15.39
CA ARG A 180 3.16 -1.78 15.91
C ARG A 180 3.85 -0.71 16.75
N ALA A 181 4.75 -1.09 17.66
CA ALA A 181 5.49 -0.16 18.49
C ALA A 181 6.38 0.77 17.64
N ARG A 182 7.00 0.25 16.58
CA ARG A 182 7.74 1.09 15.62
C ARG A 182 6.81 2.06 14.87
N ALA A 183 5.61 1.61 14.51
CA ALA A 183 4.63 2.44 13.82
C ALA A 183 4.11 3.58 14.70
N VAL A 184 3.81 3.32 15.98
CA VAL A 184 3.43 4.35 16.96
C VAL A 184 4.50 5.43 17.07
N ALA A 185 5.78 5.03 17.25
CA ALA A 185 6.88 6.00 17.32
C ALA A 185 7.03 6.83 16.03
N ARG A 186 6.73 6.22 14.88
CA ARG A 186 6.74 6.93 13.59
C ARG A 186 5.57 7.90 13.46
N VAL A 187 4.37 7.56 13.94
CA VAL A 187 3.23 8.48 14.00
C VAL A 187 3.58 9.72 14.82
N GLU A 188 4.12 9.55 16.03
CA GLU A 188 4.51 10.66 16.90
C GLU A 188 5.52 11.59 16.22
N THR A 189 6.46 11.00 15.47
CA THR A 189 7.46 11.74 14.71
C THR A 189 6.82 12.53 13.57
N LEU A 190 5.96 11.89 12.77
CA LEU A 190 5.25 12.53 11.67
C LEU A 190 4.36 13.68 12.15
N LEU A 191 3.59 13.49 13.22
CA LEU A 191 2.70 14.53 13.76
C LEU A 191 3.46 15.72 14.33
N ARG A 192 4.66 15.49 14.90
CA ARG A 192 5.50 16.57 15.44
C ARG A 192 6.22 17.36 14.34
N GLU A 193 6.64 16.70 13.26
CA GLU A 193 7.52 17.27 12.23
C GLU A 193 6.75 17.76 10.99
N HIS A 194 5.50 17.36 10.82
CA HIS A 194 4.72 17.73 9.64
C HIS A 194 4.35 19.22 9.64
N GLU A 195 4.85 19.95 8.64
CA GLU A 195 4.41 21.30 8.33
C GLU A 195 3.43 21.27 7.16
N SER A 196 2.22 21.80 7.37
CA SER A 196 1.23 21.91 6.30
C SER A 196 1.72 22.91 5.24
N PRO A 197 1.68 22.58 3.94
CA PRO A 197 1.97 23.54 2.88
C PRO A 197 0.91 24.67 2.81
N GLY A 198 -0.17 24.57 3.59
CA GLY A 198 -1.26 25.53 3.63
C GLY A 198 -2.07 25.57 2.32
N LEU A 199 -3.04 26.48 2.28
CA LEU A 199 -3.77 26.82 1.06
C LEU A 199 -3.35 28.22 0.60
N PRO A 200 -3.38 28.51 -0.72
CA PRO A 200 -3.20 29.87 -1.21
C PRO A 200 -4.18 30.82 -0.51
N SER A 201 -3.69 31.97 -0.03
CA SER A 201 -4.46 32.85 0.87
C SER A 201 -5.82 33.29 0.30
N ARG A 202 -5.91 33.41 -1.04
CA ARG A 202 -7.19 33.70 -1.72
C ARG A 202 -8.21 32.58 -1.54
N VAL A 203 -7.77 31.32 -1.61
CA VAL A 203 -8.62 30.13 -1.48
C VAL A 203 -9.05 29.96 -0.02
N ASP A 204 -8.12 30.05 0.93
CA ASP A 204 -8.44 29.95 2.36
C ASP A 204 -9.50 30.97 2.78
N ARG A 205 -9.34 32.25 2.38
CA ARG A 205 -10.36 33.29 2.63
C ARG A 205 -11.70 32.97 2.00
N ALA A 206 -11.73 32.48 0.77
CA ALA A 206 -12.97 32.13 0.09
C ALA A 206 -13.72 30.99 0.79
N ILE A 207 -12.99 29.99 1.30
CA ILE A 207 -13.58 28.87 2.06
C ILE A 207 -14.13 29.38 3.39
N ARG A 208 -13.35 30.17 4.14
CA ARG A 208 -13.78 30.73 5.44
C ARG A 208 -14.96 31.68 5.34
N ALA A 209 -15.11 32.39 4.21
CA ALA A 209 -16.27 33.24 3.98
C ALA A 209 -17.53 32.44 3.64
N ARG A 210 -17.39 31.29 2.98
CA ARG A 210 -18.51 30.44 2.54
C ARG A 210 -18.99 29.48 3.62
N PHE A 211 -18.07 28.97 4.44
CA PHE A 211 -18.34 27.96 5.43
C PHE A 211 -18.02 28.49 6.83
N HIS A 212 -18.88 28.20 7.79
CA HIS A 212 -18.62 28.49 9.20
C HIS A 212 -17.61 27.46 9.73
N ILE A 213 -16.32 27.79 9.64
CA ILE A 213 -15.23 26.94 10.14
C ILE A 213 -15.04 27.20 11.63
N LEU A 214 -15.25 26.17 12.45
CA LEU A 214 -14.86 26.16 13.86
C LEU A 214 -13.39 25.71 13.93
N LEU A 215 -12.53 26.54 14.53
CA LEU A 215 -11.13 26.23 14.80
C LEU A 215 -10.97 25.65 16.20
#